data_AF-A0A9P4QQU0-F1
#
_entry.id   AF-A0A9P4QQU0-F1
#
_cell.length_a   1.000
_cell.length_b   1.000
_cell.length_c   1.000
_cell.angle_alpha   90.00
_cell.angle_beta   90.00
_cell.angle_gamma   90.00
#
_symmetry.space_group_name_H-M   'P 1'
#
loop_
_entity.id
_entity.type
_entity.pdbx_description
1 polymer ?
#
loop_
_entity_poly.entity_id
_entity_poly.type
_entity_poly.pdbx_seq_one_letter_code
_entity_poly.pdbx_strand_id
1 'polypeptide(L)'
;MASSDTGERSTPTISFLPAPSIPRINTPDHRPPSPTHYRQLISRTITQSLLDPTLDLPPDHDEDFATRDRRIARVNIKKALCELGVGWERFCKDAEKVRAEVHVLSPTRYEREERVKDGGDEGWRSEGGEIRVQRSEERGGGFGFGELHVLKLRELGRLRGV
;
A
#
# COMPACT_ATOMS: atom_id res chain seq x y z
N MET A 1 -20.94 -10.82 -92.84
CA MET A 1 -22.00 -10.84 -91.81
C MET A 1 -21.36 -11.33 -90.52
N ALA A 2 -21.08 -10.43 -89.59
CA ALA A 2 -20.41 -10.75 -88.33
C ALA A 2 -21.46 -10.77 -87.20
N SER A 3 -21.63 -11.93 -86.58
CA SER A 3 -22.48 -12.11 -85.39
C SER A 3 -21.76 -11.58 -84.17
N SER A 4 -22.36 -10.60 -83.50
CA SER A 4 -21.89 -10.09 -82.22
C SER A 4 -22.57 -10.90 -81.11
N ASP A 5 -21.77 -11.72 -80.45
CA ASP A 5 -22.14 -12.50 -79.26
C ASP A 5 -21.92 -11.63 -78.01
N THR A 6 -23.01 -11.03 -77.51
CA THR A 6 -23.02 -10.27 -76.26
C THR A 6 -23.20 -11.23 -75.09
N GLY A 7 -22.07 -11.69 -74.53
CA GLY A 7 -22.05 -12.48 -73.31
C GLY A 7 -22.50 -11.65 -72.09
N GLU A 8 -23.69 -11.94 -71.59
CA GLU A 8 -24.19 -11.42 -70.32
C GLU A 8 -23.39 -12.02 -69.15
N ARG A 9 -22.56 -11.19 -68.52
CA ARG A 9 -21.73 -11.58 -67.38
C ARG A 9 -22.56 -11.44 -66.10
N SER A 10 -23.16 -12.55 -65.67
CA SER A 10 -23.82 -12.68 -64.36
C SER A 10 -22.82 -12.43 -63.21
N THR A 11 -23.04 -11.36 -62.46
CA THR A 11 -22.34 -11.10 -61.20
C THR A 11 -22.92 -11.95 -60.08
N PRO A 12 -22.09 -12.64 -59.28
CA PRO A 12 -22.59 -13.40 -58.13
C PRO A 12 -23.06 -12.44 -57.03
N THR A 13 -24.34 -12.54 -56.67
CA THR A 13 -24.92 -11.91 -55.48
C THR A 13 -24.29 -12.52 -54.24
N ILE A 14 -23.39 -11.78 -53.59
CA ILE A 14 -22.78 -12.16 -52.32
C ILE A 14 -23.80 -11.85 -51.21
N SER A 15 -24.44 -12.89 -50.71
CA SER A 15 -25.33 -12.83 -49.54
C SER A 15 -24.51 -12.45 -48.30
N PHE A 16 -24.61 -11.19 -47.86
CA PHE A 16 -24.05 -10.73 -46.59
C PHE A 16 -24.76 -11.46 -45.44
N LEU A 17 -24.03 -12.36 -44.77
CA LEU A 17 -24.49 -12.94 -43.51
C LEU A 17 -24.53 -11.86 -42.42
N PRO A 18 -25.53 -11.86 -41.53
CA PRO A 18 -25.58 -10.94 -40.40
C PRO A 18 -24.36 -11.19 -39.50
N ALA A 19 -23.65 -10.10 -39.16
CA ALA A 19 -22.44 -10.16 -38.36
C ALA A 19 -22.70 -10.86 -37.00
N PRO A 20 -21.80 -11.74 -36.54
CA PRO A 20 -21.93 -12.35 -35.23
C PRO A 20 -21.95 -11.25 -34.16
N SER A 21 -22.97 -11.28 -33.31
CA SER A 21 -23.12 -10.37 -32.17
C SER A 21 -21.91 -10.51 -31.26
N ILE A 22 -20.94 -9.60 -31.41
CA ILE A 22 -19.75 -9.54 -30.55
C ILE A 22 -20.26 -9.33 -29.12
N PRO A 23 -19.93 -10.23 -28.16
CA PRO A 23 -20.29 -10.00 -26.77
C PRO A 23 -19.70 -8.66 -26.35
N ARG A 24 -20.56 -7.75 -25.89
CA ARG A 24 -20.14 -6.45 -25.36
C ARG A 24 -19.13 -6.73 -24.25
N ILE A 25 -17.85 -6.48 -24.53
CA ILE A 25 -16.80 -6.45 -23.53
C ILE A 25 -17.29 -5.44 -22.51
N ASN A 26 -17.61 -5.91 -21.30
CA ASN A 26 -17.95 -5.06 -20.17
C ASN A 26 -16.79 -4.08 -20.02
N THR A 27 -16.99 -2.84 -20.47
CA THR A 27 -16.04 -1.77 -20.21
C THR A 27 -15.88 -1.71 -18.70
N PRO A 28 -14.65 -1.78 -18.16
CA PRO A 28 -14.42 -1.72 -16.73
C PRO A 28 -15.12 -0.45 -16.22
N ASP A 29 -16.01 -0.65 -15.26
CA ASP A 29 -16.80 0.39 -14.62
C ASP A 29 -15.85 1.52 -14.18
N HIS A 30 -15.85 2.64 -14.91
CA HIS A 30 -14.95 3.78 -14.71
C HIS A 30 -15.39 4.58 -13.48
N ARG A 31 -15.49 3.90 -12.33
CA ARG A 31 -15.70 4.57 -11.06
C ARG A 31 -14.47 5.46 -10.82
N PRO A 32 -14.64 6.76 -10.58
CA PRO A 32 -13.51 7.62 -10.29
C PRO A 32 -12.73 7.05 -9.10
N PRO A 33 -11.39 7.05 -9.16
CA PRO A 33 -10.55 6.47 -8.13
C PRO A 33 -10.93 7.08 -6.78
N SER A 34 -11.18 6.25 -5.77
CA SER A 34 -11.54 6.78 -4.46
C SER A 34 -10.36 7.64 -3.96
N PRO A 35 -10.57 8.94 -3.65
CA PRO A 35 -9.46 9.83 -3.31
C PRO A 35 -8.64 9.34 -2.12
N THR A 36 -9.29 8.61 -1.21
CA THR A 36 -8.67 7.97 -0.04
C THR A 36 -7.68 6.88 -0.45
N HIS A 37 -8.04 6.00 -1.39
CA HIS A 37 -7.16 4.92 -1.83
C HIS A 37 -5.90 5.49 -2.50
N TYR A 38 -6.06 6.51 -3.35
CA TYR A 38 -4.92 7.18 -3.98
C TYR A 38 -3.94 7.79 -2.96
N ARG A 39 -4.45 8.48 -1.93
CA ARG A 39 -3.61 9.04 -0.86
C ARG A 39 -2.89 7.95 -0.07
N GLN A 40 -3.55 6.83 0.23
CA GLN A 40 -2.92 5.71 0.92
C GLN A 40 -1.77 5.11 0.11
N LEU A 41 -1.92 4.99 -1.20
CA LEU A 41 -0.84 4.54 -2.09
C LEU A 41 0.35 5.51 -2.04
N ILE A 42 0.11 6.83 -2.05
CA ILE A 42 1.18 7.84 -1.90
C ILE A 42 1.89 7.68 -0.54
N SER A 43 1.14 7.64 0.56
CA SER A 43 1.71 7.49 1.91
C SER A 43 2.57 6.22 2.02
N ARG A 44 2.09 5.10 1.47
CA ARG A 44 2.83 3.83 1.46
C ARG A 44 4.11 3.94 0.61
N THR A 45 4.03 4.53 -0.57
CA THR A 45 5.18 4.76 -1.45
C THR A 45 6.28 5.56 -0.79
N ILE A 46 5.91 6.64 -0.09
CA ILE A 46 6.88 7.49 0.63
C ILE A 46 7.49 6.72 1.81
N THR A 47 6.65 6.10 2.64
CA THR A 47 7.11 5.38 3.85
C THR A 47 8.02 4.20 3.51
N GLN A 48 7.71 3.46 2.45
CA GLN A 48 8.49 2.29 2.02
C GLN A 48 9.60 2.64 0.99
N SER A 49 9.79 3.93 0.67
CA SER A 49 10.77 4.40 -0.32
C SER A 49 10.69 3.67 -1.67
N LEU A 50 9.47 3.48 -2.19
CA LEU A 50 9.22 2.67 -3.39
C LEU A 50 9.55 3.37 -4.71
N LEU A 51 9.95 4.64 -4.64
CA LEU A 51 10.40 5.43 -5.80
C LEU A 51 11.86 5.12 -6.18
N ASP A 52 12.57 4.32 -5.38
CA ASP A 52 13.96 3.97 -5.62
C ASP A 52 14.15 3.28 -7.00
N PRO A 53 14.91 3.87 -7.94
CA PRO A 53 15.14 3.31 -9.28
C PRO A 53 15.76 1.91 -9.26
N THR A 54 16.52 1.58 -8.22
CA THR A 54 17.20 0.27 -8.10
C THR A 54 16.21 -0.90 -8.04
N LEU A 55 14.97 -0.66 -7.61
CA LEU A 55 13.92 -1.69 -7.56
C LEU A 55 13.43 -2.15 -8.95
N ASP A 56 13.72 -1.40 -10.02
CA ASP A 56 13.40 -1.82 -11.40
C ASP A 56 14.52 -2.67 -12.04
N LEU A 57 15.72 -2.71 -11.44
CA LEU A 57 16.82 -3.56 -11.92
C LEU A 57 16.52 -5.04 -11.65
N PRO A 58 17.01 -5.99 -12.45
CA PRO A 58 16.83 -7.42 -12.15
C PRO A 58 17.28 -7.77 -10.73
N PRO A 59 16.63 -8.73 -10.05
CA PRO A 59 17.04 -9.13 -8.71
C PRO A 59 18.43 -9.76 -8.75
N ASP A 60 19.30 -9.31 -7.86
CA ASP A 60 20.58 -9.97 -7.61
C ASP A 60 20.34 -11.29 -6.87
N HIS A 61 21.25 -12.25 -7.03
CA HIS A 61 21.15 -13.56 -6.36
C HIS A 61 21.16 -13.45 -4.83
N ASP A 62 21.76 -12.39 -4.30
CA ASP A 62 21.86 -12.08 -2.87
C ASP A 62 20.94 -10.91 -2.46
N GLU A 63 19.77 -10.76 -3.11
CA GLU A 63 18.82 -9.70 -2.76
C GLU A 63 18.28 -9.89 -1.33
N ASP A 64 18.54 -8.90 -0.48
CA ASP A 64 18.00 -8.86 0.88
C ASP A 64 16.46 -8.92 0.89
N PHE A 65 15.91 -9.57 1.92
CA PHE A 65 14.46 -9.69 2.11
C PHE A 65 13.72 -8.34 2.00
N ALA A 66 14.29 -7.27 2.58
CA ALA A 66 13.71 -5.94 2.54
C ALA A 66 13.62 -5.34 1.12
N THR A 67 14.58 -5.66 0.25
CA THR A 67 14.58 -5.19 -1.14
C THR A 67 13.57 -5.97 -1.97
N ARG A 68 13.51 -7.29 -1.77
CA ARG A 68 12.48 -8.15 -2.37
C ARG A 68 11.07 -7.71 -1.98
N ASP A 69 10.81 -7.42 -0.71
CA ASP A 69 9.50 -6.96 -0.23
C ASP A 69 9.11 -5.60 -0.86
N ARG A 70 10.06 -4.65 -0.93
CA ARG A 70 9.85 -3.36 -1.62
C ARG A 70 9.53 -3.54 -3.10
N ARG A 71 10.21 -4.46 -3.79
CA ARG A 71 9.94 -4.78 -5.20
C ARG A 71 8.52 -5.31 -5.39
N ILE A 72 8.09 -6.25 -4.54
CA ILE A 72 6.72 -6.78 -4.55
C ILE A 72 5.70 -5.66 -4.29
N ALA A 73 5.96 -4.82 -3.29
CA ALA A 73 5.11 -3.67 -2.99
C ALA A 73 4.99 -2.72 -4.19
N ARG A 74 6.09 -2.43 -4.88
CA ARG A 74 6.09 -1.59 -6.08
C ARG A 74 5.26 -2.19 -7.22
N VAL A 75 5.35 -3.50 -7.46
CA VAL A 75 4.51 -4.19 -8.46
C VAL A 75 3.03 -4.06 -8.09
N ASN A 76 2.69 -4.26 -6.83
CA ASN A 76 1.31 -4.13 -6.34
C ASN A 76 0.77 -2.70 -6.50
N ILE A 77 1.59 -1.67 -6.22
CA ILE A 77 1.19 -0.28 -6.45
C ILE A 77 1.00 0.00 -7.94
N LYS A 78 1.92 -0.45 -8.82
CA LYS A 78 1.76 -0.28 -10.28
C LYS A 78 0.44 -0.89 -10.75
N LYS A 79 0.08 -2.08 -10.26
CA LYS A 79 -1.23 -2.71 -10.55
C LYS A 79 -2.41 -1.88 -10.04
N ALA A 80 -2.38 -1.43 -8.79
CA ALA A 80 -3.43 -0.59 -8.23
C ALA A 80 -3.60 0.73 -9.01
N LEU A 81 -2.50 1.33 -9.48
CA LEU A 81 -2.56 2.55 -10.31
C LEU A 81 -3.18 2.30 -11.68
N CYS A 82 -2.91 1.15 -12.29
CA CYS A 82 -3.60 0.73 -13.52
C CYS A 82 -5.12 0.62 -13.30
N GLU A 83 -5.56 0.05 -12.18
CA GLU A 83 -6.99 -0.04 -11.82
C GLU A 83 -7.61 1.35 -11.60
N LEU A 84 -6.83 2.31 -11.10
CA LEU A 84 -7.26 3.70 -10.90
C LEU A 84 -7.14 4.58 -12.16
N GLY A 85 -6.60 4.04 -13.26
CA GLY A 85 -6.34 4.81 -14.49
C GLY A 85 -5.27 5.90 -14.33
N VAL A 86 -4.35 5.74 -13.39
CA VAL A 86 -3.27 6.72 -13.13
C VAL A 86 -1.94 6.19 -13.67
N GLY A 87 -1.27 7.01 -14.48
CA GLY A 87 0.07 6.67 -14.98
C GLY A 87 1.15 6.73 -13.90
N TRP A 88 2.11 5.80 -13.95
CA TRP A 88 3.23 5.72 -13.00
C TRP A 88 4.02 7.03 -12.88
N GLU A 89 4.32 7.68 -14.01
CA GLU A 89 5.07 8.95 -14.01
C GLU A 89 4.35 10.09 -13.26
N ARG A 90 3.03 10.19 -13.45
CA ARG A 90 2.21 11.18 -12.74
C ARG A 90 2.19 10.87 -11.25
N PHE A 91 2.04 9.60 -10.89
CA PHE A 91 2.08 9.16 -9.51
C PHE A 91 3.43 9.48 -8.83
N CYS A 92 4.56 9.24 -9.50
CA CYS A 92 5.89 9.59 -8.98
C CYS A 92 6.02 11.09 -8.70
N LYS A 93 5.52 11.95 -9.61
CA LYS A 93 5.52 13.41 -9.41
C LYS A 93 4.68 13.82 -8.19
N ASP A 94 3.50 13.23 -8.04
CA ASP A 94 2.63 13.49 -6.90
C ASP A 94 3.27 13.02 -5.58
N ALA A 95 3.91 11.85 -5.59
CA ALA A 95 4.59 11.30 -4.41
C ALA A 95 5.82 12.14 -4.01
N GLU A 96 6.64 12.59 -4.96
CA GLU A 96 7.75 13.52 -4.67
C GLU A 96 7.27 14.87 -4.16
N LYS A 97 6.16 15.38 -4.70
CA LYS A 97 5.53 16.61 -4.19
C LYS A 97 5.14 16.46 -2.72
N VAL A 98 4.44 15.37 -2.37
CA VAL A 98 4.03 15.11 -0.98
C VAL A 98 5.23 14.83 -0.08
N ARG A 99 6.28 14.18 -0.59
CA ARG A 99 7.54 13.98 0.15
C ARG A 99 8.23 15.31 0.48
N ALA A 100 8.14 16.29 -0.40
CA ALA A 100 8.69 17.64 -0.21
C ALA A 100 7.82 18.51 0.72
N GLU A 101 6.55 18.14 0.93
CA GLU A 101 5.68 18.80 1.90
C GLU A 101 6.16 18.46 3.33
N VAL A 102 6.99 19.35 3.88
CA VAL A 102 7.46 19.24 5.27
C VAL A 102 6.27 19.51 6.20
N HIS A 103 5.68 18.45 6.72
CA HIS A 103 4.74 18.56 7.83
C HIS A 103 5.54 18.93 9.09
N VAL A 104 5.61 20.22 9.40
CA VAL A 104 6.10 20.69 10.71
C VAL A 104 5.06 20.27 11.74
N LEU A 105 5.33 19.16 12.44
CA LEU A 105 4.58 18.82 13.64
C LEU A 105 4.94 19.86 14.69
N SER A 106 3.99 20.75 15.01
CA SER A 106 4.12 21.62 16.16
C SER A 106 4.41 20.76 17.39
N PRO A 107 5.39 21.14 18.24
CA PRO A 107 5.71 20.36 19.44
C PRO A 107 4.45 20.08 20.25
N THR A 108 4.09 18.81 20.40
CA THR A 108 3.00 18.41 21.30
C THR A 108 3.47 18.65 22.73
N ARG A 109 2.92 19.68 23.38
CA ARG A 109 3.16 19.93 24.80
C ARG A 109 2.25 19.00 25.60
N TYR A 110 2.82 17.97 26.20
CA TYR A 110 2.11 17.16 27.19
C TYR A 110 2.00 17.99 28.47
N GLU A 111 0.82 18.50 28.77
CA GLU A 111 0.52 19.05 30.09
C GLU A 111 0.39 17.86 31.05
N ARG A 112 1.30 17.79 32.03
CA ARG A 112 1.18 16.83 33.12
C ARG A 112 -0.02 17.25 33.93
N GLU A 113 -1.07 16.43 33.97
CA GLU A 113 -2.14 16.58 34.96
C GLU A 113 -1.47 16.65 36.33
N GLU A 114 -1.54 17.82 36.96
CA GLU A 114 -1.15 17.96 38.36
C GLU A 114 -2.10 17.07 39.14
N ARG A 115 -1.57 15.94 39.62
CA ARG A 115 -2.27 15.11 40.59
C ARG A 115 -2.61 16.01 41.77
N VAL A 116 -3.87 16.41 41.86
CA VAL A 116 -4.45 16.96 43.07
C VAL A 116 -4.14 15.92 44.15
N LYS A 117 -3.19 16.25 45.03
CA LYS A 117 -2.87 15.43 46.20
C LYS A 117 -4.05 15.59 47.16
N ASP A 118 -5.13 14.87 46.89
CA ASP A 118 -6.07 14.55 47.95
C ASP A 118 -5.35 13.53 48.83
N GLY A 119 -5.04 13.95 50.04
CA GLY A 119 -4.30 13.17 51.02
C GLY A 119 -5.01 11.84 51.29
N GLY A 120 -4.44 10.77 50.75
CA GLY A 120 -4.80 9.40 51.03
C GLY A 120 -3.53 8.59 51.18
N ASP A 121 -3.07 8.47 52.43
CA ASP A 121 -1.93 7.67 52.85
C ASP A 121 -2.32 6.19 52.78
N GLU A 122 -2.30 5.59 51.60
CA GLU A 122 -2.43 4.14 51.44
C GLU A 122 -1.15 3.56 50.82
N GLY A 123 -0.39 2.89 51.68
CA GLY A 123 0.91 2.31 51.40
C GLY A 123 0.87 1.22 50.35
N TRP A 124 1.55 1.46 49.23
CA TRP A 124 1.92 0.43 48.27
C TRP A 124 3.16 -0.31 48.78
N ARG A 125 2.94 -1.31 49.64
CA ARG A 125 3.94 -2.30 50.03
C ARG A 125 4.28 -3.13 48.78
N SER A 126 5.47 -2.93 48.23
CA SER A 126 5.97 -3.70 47.10
C SER A 126 6.50 -5.04 47.62
N GLU A 127 5.70 -6.11 47.54
CA GLU A 127 6.23 -7.47 47.63
C GLU A 127 6.74 -7.91 46.26
N GLY A 128 7.97 -8.43 46.25
CA GLY A 128 8.68 -8.87 45.05
C GLY A 128 7.94 -9.98 44.33
N GLY A 129 7.30 -9.63 43.21
CA GLY A 129 6.77 -10.59 42.26
C GLY A 129 7.86 -11.04 41.29
N GLU A 130 8.32 -12.28 41.45
CA GLU A 130 9.10 -13.03 40.45
C GLU A 130 8.27 -13.15 39.16
N ILE A 131 8.74 -12.54 38.07
CA ILE A 131 8.03 -12.58 36.77
C ILE A 131 8.38 -13.90 36.07
N ARG A 132 7.49 -14.89 36.14
CA ARG A 132 7.53 -16.09 35.29
C ARG A 132 6.90 -15.81 33.94
N VAL A 133 7.70 -15.82 32.89
CA VAL A 133 7.26 -15.75 31.51
C VAL A 133 6.76 -17.13 31.07
N GLN A 134 5.44 -17.33 31.01
CA GLN A 134 4.87 -18.48 30.30
C GLN A 134 4.71 -18.12 28.83
N ARG A 135 5.49 -18.78 27.97
CA ARG A 135 5.40 -18.67 26.51
C ARG A 135 4.24 -19.56 26.06
N SER A 136 3.10 -18.95 25.76
CA SER A 136 1.96 -19.63 25.12
C SER A 136 2.30 -19.85 23.64
N GLU A 137 2.64 -21.07 23.25
CA GLU A 137 2.63 -21.51 21.86
C GLU A 137 1.21 -21.95 21.49
N GLU A 138 0.37 -21.01 21.09
CA GLU A 138 -0.84 -21.36 20.36
C GLU A 138 -0.52 -21.47 18.86
N ARG A 139 -0.35 -22.71 18.41
CA ARG A 139 -0.52 -23.10 17.01
C ARG A 139 -1.97 -22.82 16.60
N GLY A 140 -2.20 -21.70 15.95
CA GLY A 140 -3.48 -21.39 15.31
C GLY A 140 -3.26 -20.47 14.12
N GLY A 141 -3.45 -20.99 12.91
CA GLY A 141 -3.35 -20.22 11.68
C GLY A 141 -4.33 -19.05 11.67
N GLY A 142 -3.82 -17.86 11.44
CA GLY A 142 -4.61 -16.65 11.28
C GLY A 142 -3.71 -15.44 11.16
N PHE A 143 -3.85 -14.69 10.06
CA PHE A 143 -3.20 -13.40 9.87
C PHE A 143 -3.64 -12.45 11.01
N GLY A 144 -2.81 -12.35 12.05
CA GLY A 144 -3.00 -11.45 13.19
C GLY A 144 -1.96 -10.34 13.14
N PHE A 145 -2.44 -9.10 13.03
CA PHE A 145 -1.63 -7.91 13.25
C PHE A 145 -0.95 -8.02 14.62
N GLY A 146 0.38 -7.93 14.63
CA GLY A 146 1.17 -7.95 15.86
C GLY A 146 0.75 -6.78 16.76
N GLU A 147 0.03 -7.11 17.82
CA GLU A 147 -0.27 -6.22 18.92
C GLU A 147 1.05 -5.88 19.63
N LEU A 148 1.55 -4.68 19.37
CA LEU A 148 2.77 -4.16 19.96
C LEU A 148 2.47 -3.79 21.41
N HIS A 149 2.57 -4.75 22.33
CA HIS A 149 2.50 -4.47 23.75
C HIS A 149 3.69 -3.58 24.15
N VAL A 150 3.36 -2.37 24.59
CA VAL A 150 4.28 -1.31 25.02
C VAL A 150 5.25 -1.85 26.06
N LEU A 151 6.52 -2.01 25.66
CA LEU A 151 7.62 -2.21 26.59
C LEU A 151 7.78 -0.94 27.43
N LYS A 152 7.58 -1.11 28.74
CA LYS A 152 7.72 -0.10 29.77
C LYS A 152 9.18 0.37 29.82
N LEU A 153 9.48 1.51 29.18
CA LEU A 153 10.74 2.22 29.34
C LEU A 153 10.90 2.66 30.80
N ARG A 154 11.69 1.92 31.58
CA ARG A 154 12.31 2.38 32.82
C ARG A 154 13.72 1.78 32.87
N GLU A 155 14.70 2.64 32.57
CA GLU A 155 16.05 2.71 33.20
C GLU A 155 17.08 3.38 32.27
N LEU A 156 16.80 4.62 31.84
CA LEU A 156 17.86 5.54 31.41
C LEU A 156 17.77 6.85 32.20
N GLY A 157 17.76 6.70 33.53
CA GLY A 157 17.72 7.79 34.49
C GLY A 157 18.71 7.56 35.62
N ARG A 158 19.97 7.24 35.32
CA ARG A 158 21.05 7.22 36.31
C ARG A 158 22.40 7.62 35.71
N LEU A 159 22.46 8.83 35.16
CA LEU A 159 23.71 9.55 34.95
C LEU A 159 23.51 11.02 35.35
N ARG A 160 23.62 11.31 36.66
CA ARG A 160 24.17 12.55 37.23
C ARG A 160 24.14 12.55 38.77
N GLY A 161 25.30 12.82 39.36
CA GLY A 161 25.55 13.07 40.80
C GLY A 161 25.81 11.78 41.57
N VAL A 162 26.99 11.49 42.12
CA VAL A 162 28.02 12.35 42.74
C VAL A 162 29.39 11.74 42.47
#